data_AF-A0A1G1Y2A8-F1
#
_entry.id   AF-A0A1G1Y2A8-F1
#
_cell.length_a   1.000
_cell.length_b   1.000
_cell.length_c   1.000
_cell.angle_alpha   90.00
_cell.angle_beta   90.00
_cell.angle_gamma   90.00
#
_symmetry.space_group_name_H-M   'P 1'
#
loop_
_entity.id
_entity.type
_entity.pdbx_description
1 polymer ?
#
loop_
_entity_poly.entity_id
_entity_poly.type
_entity_poly.pdbx_seq_one_letter_code
_entity_poly.pdbx_strand_id
1 'polypeptide(L)'
;MELGKKVSFDNHWWVIYKLIILVSIIVFTVAQAYYYFVFINQERYYNRTEAKRYECKQDVQNLMVQYNSVASNFDQTKPEDQQMLYNYAVSLGIIDASGNPLDIKDLIKKCLAGQL
;
A
#
# COMPACT_ATOMS: atom_id res chain seq x y z
N MET A 1 -37.43 -30.35 63.13
CA MET A 1 -37.55 -28.90 62.95
C MET A 1 -36.44 -28.46 62.01
N GLU A 2 -36.79 -28.26 60.75
CA GLU A 2 -35.88 -27.77 59.73
C GLU A 2 -35.74 -26.25 59.90
N LEU A 3 -34.52 -25.77 60.17
CA LEU A 3 -34.18 -24.36 60.10
C LEU A 3 -33.17 -24.20 58.98
N GLY A 4 -33.71 -24.03 57.78
CA GLY A 4 -32.96 -23.76 56.56
C GLY A 4 -32.05 -22.55 56.75
N LYS A 5 -30.76 -22.76 56.51
CA LYS A 5 -29.78 -21.69 56.34
C LYS A 5 -30.30 -20.75 55.25
N LYS A 6 -30.66 -19.52 55.63
CA LYS A 6 -30.82 -18.41 54.69
C LYS A 6 -29.47 -18.21 53.99
N VAL A 7 -29.32 -18.74 52.79
CA VAL A 7 -28.25 -18.34 51.88
C VAL A 7 -28.48 -16.86 51.61
N SER A 8 -27.56 -16.01 52.07
CA SER A 8 -27.60 -14.58 51.82
C SER A 8 -27.35 -14.34 50.32
N PHE A 9 -28.43 -14.07 49.60
CA PHE A 9 -28.42 -13.83 48.15
C PHE A 9 -27.78 -12.49 47.76
N ASP A 10 -27.60 -11.55 48.70
CA ASP A 10 -27.06 -10.20 48.43
C ASP A 10 -25.63 -10.21 47.90
N ASN A 11 -24.79 -11.13 48.40
CA ASN A 11 -23.38 -11.20 48.00
C ASN A 11 -23.20 -11.77 46.58
N HIS A 12 -24.09 -12.66 46.14
CA HIS A 12 -24.00 -13.28 44.82
C HIS A 12 -24.34 -12.30 43.70
N TRP A 13 -25.35 -11.45 43.89
CA TRP A 13 -25.72 -10.41 42.93
C TRP A 13 -24.62 -9.35 42.75
N TRP A 14 -23.92 -8.99 43.82
CA TRP A 14 -22.80 -8.04 43.75
C TRP A 14 -21.58 -8.62 43.00
N VAL A 15 -21.31 -9.92 43.16
CA VAL A 15 -20.26 -10.62 42.40
C VAL A 15 -20.61 -10.71 40.91
N ILE A 16 -21.87 -11.05 40.58
CA ILE A 16 -22.36 -11.09 39.20
C ILE A 16 -22.26 -9.70 38.54
N TYR A 17 -22.66 -8.64 39.26
CA TYR A 17 -22.56 -7.26 38.78
C TYR A 17 -21.12 -6.86 38.46
N LYS A 18 -20.16 -7.19 39.33
CA LYS A 18 -18.72 -6.94 39.08
C LYS A 18 -18.20 -7.72 37.86
N LEU A 19 -18.64 -8.96 37.67
CA LEU A 19 -18.25 -9.77 36.51
C LEU A 19 -18.78 -9.16 35.20
N ILE A 20 -20.01 -8.67 35.17
CA ILE A 20 -20.60 -8.01 34.00
C ILE A 20 -19.82 -6.74 33.64
N ILE A 21 -19.44 -5.93 34.64
CA ILE A 21 -18.60 -4.75 34.42
C ILE A 21 -17.23 -5.15 33.86
N LEU A 22 -16.59 -6.17 34.44
CA LEU A 22 -15.27 -6.61 34.01
C LEU A 22 -15.28 -7.12 32.56
N VAL A 23 -16.27 -7.94 32.20
CA VAL A 23 -16.46 -8.40 30.81
C VAL A 23 -16.71 -7.22 29.87
N SER A 24 -17.53 -6.26 30.28
CA SER A 24 -17.81 -5.06 29.48
C SER A 24 -16.53 -4.25 29.21
N ILE A 25 -15.70 -4.03 30.24
CA ILE A 25 -14.42 -3.33 30.10
C ILE A 25 -13.48 -4.08 29.15
N ILE A 26 -13.39 -5.41 29.25
CA ILE A 26 -12.56 -6.23 28.38
C ILE A 26 -13.03 -6.09 26.91
N VAL A 27 -14.34 -6.19 26.66
CA VAL A 27 -14.88 -6.07 25.31
C VAL A 27 -14.61 -4.68 24.73
N PHE A 28 -14.83 -3.61 25.50
CA PHE A 28 -14.56 -2.24 25.04
C PHE A 28 -13.08 -1.98 24.77
N THR A 29 -12.19 -2.49 25.61
CA THR A 29 -10.73 -2.31 25.43
C THR A 29 -10.21 -3.07 24.22
N VAL A 30 -10.64 -4.31 24.01
CA VAL A 30 -10.28 -5.10 22.82
C VAL A 30 -10.83 -4.48 21.55
N ALA A 31 -12.09 -4.00 21.57
CA ALA A 31 -12.70 -3.33 20.42
C ALA A 31 -11.97 -2.02 20.06
N GLN A 32 -11.61 -1.19 21.05
CA GLN A 32 -10.82 0.01 20.80
C GLN A 32 -9.42 -0.32 20.28
N ALA A 33 -8.72 -1.29 20.87
CA ALA A 33 -7.40 -1.69 20.42
C ALA A 33 -7.42 -2.19 18.96
N TYR A 34 -8.44 -2.96 18.60
CA TYR A 34 -8.66 -3.41 17.23
C TYR A 34 -8.95 -2.25 16.28
N TYR A 35 -9.81 -1.30 16.67
CA TYR A 35 -10.11 -0.11 15.86
C TYR A 35 -8.84 0.72 15.61
N TYR A 36 -8.07 1.03 16.65
CA TYR A 36 -6.82 1.77 16.51
C TYR A 36 -5.81 1.02 15.66
N PHE A 37 -5.65 -0.29 15.84
CA PHE A 37 -4.71 -1.09 15.06
C PHE A 37 -5.09 -1.14 13.57
N VAL A 38 -6.35 -1.42 13.26
CA VAL A 38 -6.81 -1.53 11.86
C VAL A 38 -6.80 -0.17 11.19
N PHE A 39 -7.36 0.86 11.82
CA PHE A 39 -7.49 2.18 11.23
C PHE A 39 -6.13 2.85 11.01
N ILE A 40 -5.26 2.88 12.04
CA ILE A 40 -3.92 3.48 11.92
C ILE A 40 -3.07 2.73 10.90
N ASN A 41 -3.12 1.40 10.91
CA ASN A 41 -2.33 0.65 9.94
C ASN A 41 -2.85 0.85 8.52
N GLN A 42 -4.17 0.81 8.29
CA GLN A 42 -4.72 1.06 6.95
C GLN A 42 -4.32 2.42 6.40
N GLU A 43 -4.44 3.50 7.20
CA GLU A 43 -4.04 4.84 6.74
C GLU A 43 -2.54 4.90 6.42
N ARG A 44 -1.68 4.28 7.25
CA ARG A 44 -0.23 4.24 6.99
C ARG A 44 0.11 3.45 5.72
N TYR A 45 -0.53 2.31 5.49
CA TYR A 45 -0.31 1.52 4.28
C TYR A 45 -0.85 2.24 3.03
N TYR A 46 -2.01 2.88 3.13
CA TYR A 46 -2.60 3.64 2.05
C TYR A 46 -1.71 4.83 1.66
N ASN A 47 -1.32 5.66 2.64
CA ASN A 47 -0.47 6.83 2.40
C ASN A 47 0.91 6.44 1.84
N ARG A 48 1.50 5.33 2.32
CA ARG A 48 2.76 4.82 1.77
C ARG A 48 2.61 4.34 0.33
N THR A 49 1.47 3.75 -0.02
CA THR A 49 1.19 3.27 -1.38
C THR A 49 0.93 4.43 -2.33
N GLU A 50 0.18 5.43 -1.90
CA GLU A 50 -0.02 6.64 -2.70
C GLU A 50 1.28 7.42 -2.89
N ALA A 51 2.06 7.63 -1.83
CA ALA A 51 3.37 8.30 -1.93
C ALA A 51 4.28 7.61 -2.95
N LYS A 52 4.39 6.28 -2.89
CA LYS A 52 5.13 5.49 -3.89
C LYS A 52 4.58 5.66 -5.30
N ARG A 53 3.26 5.77 -5.46
CA ARG A 53 2.64 5.99 -6.78
C ARG A 53 2.96 7.38 -7.34
N TYR A 54 3.02 8.40 -6.48
CA TYR A 54 3.43 9.75 -6.87
C TYR A 54 4.90 9.82 -7.26
N GLU A 55 5.79 9.26 -6.43
CA GLU A 55 7.23 9.14 -6.73
C GLU A 55 7.43 8.44 -8.08
N CYS A 56 6.75 7.30 -8.27
CA CYS A 56 6.86 6.51 -9.49
C CYS A 56 6.34 7.24 -10.74
N LYS A 57 5.27 8.03 -10.59
CA LYS A 57 4.77 8.88 -11.68
C LYS A 57 5.81 9.95 -12.06
N GLN A 58 6.48 10.53 -11.07
CA GLN A 58 7.52 11.54 -11.29
C GLN A 58 8.77 10.93 -11.95
N ASP A 59 9.18 9.74 -11.54
CA ASP A 59 10.29 9.00 -12.16
C ASP A 59 10.00 8.67 -13.61
N VAL A 60 8.80 8.17 -13.93
CA VAL A 60 8.39 7.91 -15.32
C VAL A 60 8.38 9.20 -16.16
N GLN A 61 7.96 10.33 -15.60
CA GLN A 61 8.03 11.62 -16.29
C GLN A 61 9.48 12.04 -16.56
N ASN A 62 10.37 11.92 -15.57
CA ASN A 62 11.78 12.24 -15.72
C ASN A 62 12.45 11.33 -16.77
N LEU A 63 12.12 10.04 -16.77
CA LEU A 63 12.60 9.08 -17.76
C LEU A 63 12.18 9.48 -19.18
N MET A 64 10.92 9.90 -19.36
CA MET A 64 10.42 10.33 -20.66
C MET A 64 11.10 11.63 -21.14
N VAL A 65 11.38 12.55 -20.22
CA VAL A 65 12.14 13.78 -20.52
C VAL A 65 13.57 13.45 -20.93
N GLN A 66 14.24 12.55 -20.21
CA GLN A 66 15.59 12.08 -20.56
C GLN A 66 15.60 11.43 -21.95
N TYR A 67 14.67 10.51 -22.22
CA TYR A 67 14.54 9.90 -23.52
C TYR A 67 14.37 10.93 -24.65
N ASN A 68 13.43 11.88 -24.49
CA ASN A 68 13.19 12.91 -25.49
C ASN A 68 14.42 13.82 -25.70
N SER A 69 15.16 14.14 -24.64
CA SER A 69 16.37 14.96 -24.72
C SER A 69 17.51 14.26 -25.47
N VAL A 70 17.63 12.95 -25.32
CA VAL A 70 18.61 12.15 -26.07
C VAL A 70 18.13 11.97 -27.50
N ALA A 71 16.85 11.64 -27.70
CA ALA A 71 16.24 11.44 -29.00
C ALA A 71 16.35 12.65 -29.94
N SER A 72 16.35 13.87 -29.41
CA SER A 72 16.56 15.09 -30.20
C SER A 72 17.97 15.25 -30.76
N ASN A 73 18.97 14.54 -30.23
CA ASN A 73 20.37 14.59 -30.70
C ASN A 73 20.66 13.61 -31.83
N PHE A 74 19.73 12.72 -32.16
CA PHE A 74 19.90 11.67 -33.16
C PHE A 74 19.11 11.99 -34.43
N ASP A 75 19.70 11.65 -35.59
CA ASP A 75 19.03 11.81 -36.87
C ASP A 75 18.18 10.57 -37.16
N GLN A 76 16.87 10.67 -36.93
CA GLN A 76 15.93 9.57 -37.14
C GLN A 76 15.81 9.12 -38.60
N THR A 77 16.44 9.81 -39.56
CA THR A 77 16.50 9.35 -40.97
C THR A 77 17.62 8.34 -41.22
N LYS A 78 18.58 8.22 -40.29
CA LYS A 78 19.70 7.28 -40.39
C LYS A 78 19.38 5.98 -39.65
N PRO A 79 19.59 4.81 -40.27
CA PRO A 79 19.28 3.52 -39.64
C PRO A 79 20.16 3.23 -38.42
N GLU A 80 21.40 3.74 -38.38
CA GLU A 80 22.30 3.56 -37.22
C GLU A 80 21.81 4.32 -35.98
N ASP A 81 21.36 5.55 -36.18
CA ASP A 81 20.81 6.40 -35.12
C ASP A 81 19.45 5.87 -34.63
N GLN A 82 18.62 5.31 -35.53
CA GLN A 82 17.41 4.58 -35.16
C GLN A 82 17.71 3.36 -34.27
N GLN A 83 18.73 2.57 -34.62
CA GLN A 83 19.12 1.40 -33.83
C GLN A 83 19.68 1.80 -32.46
N MET A 84 20.45 2.89 -32.37
CA MET A 84 20.94 3.42 -31.10
C MET A 84 19.80 3.91 -30.21
N LEU A 85 18.82 4.62 -30.77
CA LEU A 85 17.62 5.05 -30.05
C LEU A 85 16.78 3.87 -29.57
N TYR A 86 16.64 2.83 -30.40
CA TYR A 86 15.96 1.60 -30.02
C TYR A 86 16.64 0.94 -28.82
N ASN A 87 17.95 0.71 -28.89
CA ASN A 87 18.70 0.09 -27.79
C ASN A 87 18.62 0.94 -26.50
N TYR A 88 18.66 2.27 -26.64
CA TYR A 88 18.50 3.17 -25.51
C TYR A 88 17.10 3.09 -24.89
N ALA A 89 16.04 3.08 -25.71
CA ALA A 89 14.67 2.93 -25.24
C ALA A 89 14.41 1.56 -24.56
N VAL A 90 15.03 0.47 -25.06
CA VAL A 90 15.01 -0.84 -24.39
C VAL A 90 15.74 -0.77 -23.04
N SER A 91 16.91 -0.13 -22.98
CA SER A 91 17.70 -0.01 -21.73
C SER A 91 16.99 0.79 -20.64
N LEU A 92 16.18 1.78 -21.04
CA LEU A 92 15.31 2.55 -20.14
C LEU A 92 13.99 1.83 -19.84
N GLY A 93 13.74 0.67 -20.43
CA GLY A 93 12.50 -0.08 -20.26
C GLY A 93 11.26 0.61 -20.82
N ILE A 94 11.42 1.58 -21.75
CA ILE A 94 10.33 2.34 -22.40
C ILE A 94 9.64 1.50 -23.49
N ILE A 95 10.40 0.64 -24.16
CA ILE A 95 9.90 -0.35 -25.12
C ILE A 95 10.21 -1.76 -24.62
N ASP A 96 9.35 -2.73 -24.95
CA ASP A 96 9.61 -4.13 -24.67
C ASP A 96 10.72 -4.71 -25.60
N ALA A 97 11.19 -5.92 -25.30
CA ALA A 97 12.18 -6.63 -26.14
C ALA A 97 11.65 -6.97 -27.55
N SER A 98 10.35 -6.79 -27.78
CA SER A 98 9.66 -6.96 -29.06
C SER A 98 9.55 -5.64 -29.84
N GLY A 99 9.99 -4.52 -29.26
CA GLY A 99 9.91 -3.17 -29.85
C GLY A 99 8.57 -2.45 -29.67
N ASN A 100 7.65 -2.96 -28.85
CA ASN A 100 6.39 -2.31 -28.57
C ASN A 100 6.57 -1.23 -27.47
N PRO A 101 6.06 -0.01 -27.67
CA PRO A 101 6.05 1.02 -26.64
C PRO A 101 5.17 0.59 -25.46
N LEU A 102 5.71 0.70 -24.25
CA LEU A 102 4.96 0.49 -23.03
C LEU A 102 4.12 1.73 -22.74
N ASP A 103 2.84 1.51 -22.42
CA ASP A 103 1.97 2.58 -21.95
C ASP A 103 2.51 3.13 -20.62
N ILE A 104 2.25 4.42 -20.35
CA ILE A 104 2.65 5.10 -19.10
C ILE A 104 2.13 4.32 -17.89
N LYS A 105 0.94 3.71 -18.01
CA LYS A 105 0.36 2.86 -16.97
C LYS A 105 1.22 1.64 -16.66
N ASP A 106 1.79 1.00 -17.69
CA ASP A 106 2.65 -0.17 -17.53
C ASP A 106 4.04 0.20 -17.00
N LEU A 107 4.57 1.37 -17.40
CA LEU A 107 5.80 1.92 -16.81
C LEU A 107 5.64 2.19 -15.31
N ILE A 108 4.55 2.83 -14.90
CA ILE A 108 4.26 3.04 -13.47
C ILE A 108 4.12 1.70 -12.74
N LYS A 109 3.52 0.69 -13.37
CA LYS A 109 3.38 -0.65 -12.78
C LYS A 109 4.74 -1.33 -12.59
N LYS A 110 5.64 -1.24 -13.59
CA LYS A 110 7.01 -1.75 -13.49
C LYS A 110 7.82 -1.04 -12.40
N CYS A 111 7.71 0.28 -12.27
CA CYS A 111 8.42 1.00 -11.22
C CYS A 111 7.86 0.71 -9.82
N LEU A 112 6.54 0.54 -9.67
CA LEU A 112 5.97 0.02 -8.41
C LEU A 112 6.45 -1.39 -8.08
N ALA A 113 6.80 -2.20 -9.09
CA ALA A 113 7.38 -3.54 -8.93
C ALA A 113 8.91 -3.53 -8.73
N GLY A 114 9.58 -2.37 -8.83
CA GLY A 114 11.04 -2.26 -8.74
C GLY A 114 11.78 -2.83 -9.95
N GLN A 115 11.16 -2.82 -11.13
CA GLN A 115 11.66 -3.41 -12.38
C GLN A 115 11.96 -2.35 -13.45
N LEU A 116 12.14 -1.10 -13.04
CA LEU A 116 12.45 0.03 -13.91
C LEU A 116 13.94 0.35 -13.83
#